data_AF-A0A1S8B650-F1
#
_entry.id   AF-A0A1S8B650-F1
#
_cell.length_a   1.000
_cell.length_b   1.000
_cell.length_c   1.000
_cell.angle_alpha   90.00
_cell.angle_beta   90.00
_cell.angle_gamma   90.00
#
_symmetry.space_group_name_H-M   'P 1'
#
loop_
_entity.id
_entity.type
_entity.pdbx_description
1 polymer ?
#
loop_
_entity_poly.entity_id
_entity_poly.type
_entity_poly.pdbx_seq_one_letter_code
_entity_poly.pdbx_strand_id
1 'polypeptide(L)'
;MYEVTKTGLAPEIVWFEAGAAVLQPGDVPPLAKSSDDEALWQRDYTIKPLDAHNLQRPETVESLFMMWRITRDPVYREWGWRIFKAFEEHTAVEGGAGGYSSVNDVNAVPPPMRDNMESFWLAETLKYLYLLFSPDDLLPLDKVVFNTEAHVFPRMELGKFSTGWERGPRIK
;
A
#
# COMPACT_ATOMS: atom_id res chain seq x y z
N MET A 1 -5.56 7.10 -4.03
CA MET A 1 -4.15 7.56 -4.06
C MET A 1 -3.42 7.17 -5.34
N TYR A 2 -3.55 5.93 -5.82
CA TYR A 2 -2.94 5.53 -7.10
C TYR A 2 -3.82 5.93 -8.29
N GLU A 3 -5.13 5.63 -8.25
CA GLU A 3 -6.04 5.77 -9.39
C GLU A 3 -6.11 7.18 -10.00
N VAL A 4 -5.95 8.24 -9.19
CA VAL A 4 -6.23 9.62 -9.64
C VAL A 4 -4.98 10.41 -10.02
N THR A 5 -3.77 9.84 -9.90
CA THR A 5 -2.55 10.48 -10.40
C THR A 5 -2.36 10.14 -11.86
N LYS A 6 -1.67 11.01 -12.62
CA LYS A 6 -1.52 10.81 -14.06
C LYS A 6 -0.71 9.58 -14.43
N THR A 7 0.24 9.17 -13.58
CA THR A 7 1.02 7.95 -13.77
C THR A 7 0.35 6.71 -13.16
N GLY A 8 -0.77 6.84 -12.45
CA GLY A 8 -1.34 5.74 -11.69
C GLY A 8 -0.48 5.29 -10.51
N LEU A 9 0.51 6.09 -10.07
CA LEU A 9 1.37 5.85 -8.90
C LEU A 9 1.01 6.83 -7.77
N ALA A 10 0.96 6.37 -6.52
CA ALA A 10 0.78 7.28 -5.40
C ALA A 10 2.05 8.12 -5.14
N PRO A 11 1.91 9.38 -4.73
CA PRO A 11 3.03 10.19 -4.24
C PRO A 11 3.45 9.74 -2.83
N GLU A 12 4.55 10.27 -2.32
CA GLU A 12 5.06 10.01 -0.98
C GLU A 12 4.10 10.51 0.11
N ILE A 13 3.55 11.72 -0.06
CA ILE A 13 2.65 12.33 0.92
C ILE A 13 1.44 12.92 0.19
N VAL A 14 0.27 12.70 0.80
CA VAL A 14 -0.99 13.34 0.40
C VAL A 14 -1.62 14.07 1.58
N TRP A 15 -2.38 15.11 1.28
CA TRP A 15 -3.03 15.95 2.28
C TRP A 15 -4.54 15.89 2.07
N PHE A 16 -5.25 15.32 3.05
CA PHE A 16 -6.71 15.32 3.09
C PHE A 16 -7.21 16.59 3.77
N GLU A 17 -8.25 17.20 3.21
CA GLU A 17 -8.92 18.33 3.86
C GLU A 17 -10.02 17.81 4.79
N ALA A 18 -9.85 18.05 6.10
CA ALA A 18 -10.88 17.78 7.08
C ALA A 18 -11.56 19.09 7.49
N GLY A 19 -12.89 19.16 7.34
CA GLY A 19 -13.67 20.30 7.83
C GLY A 19 -13.54 20.44 9.35
N ALA A 20 -13.52 21.68 9.85
CA ALA A 20 -13.31 21.97 11.27
C ALA A 20 -14.28 21.25 12.22
N ALA A 21 -15.49 20.93 11.75
CA ALA A 21 -16.49 20.17 12.51
C ALA A 21 -16.08 18.71 12.77
N VAL A 22 -15.31 18.09 11.88
CA VAL A 22 -14.84 16.69 12.02
C VAL A 22 -13.64 16.59 12.96
N LEU A 23 -12.88 17.67 13.11
CA LEU A 23 -11.69 17.72 13.96
C LEU A 23 -12.00 18.03 15.43
N GLN A 24 -13.23 18.43 15.75
CA GLN A 24 -13.65 18.70 17.12
C GLN A 24 -14.12 17.43 17.84
N PRO A 25 -13.81 17.24 19.12
CA PRO A 25 -14.40 16.17 19.92
C PRO A 25 -15.92 16.35 20.02
N GLY A 26 -16.71 15.40 19.54
CA GLY A 26 -18.17 15.47 19.56
C GLY A 26 -18.84 14.46 18.61
N ASP A 27 -20.15 14.60 18.44
CA ASP A 27 -20.91 13.79 17.48
C ASP A 27 -20.45 14.10 16.05
N VAL A 28 -19.73 13.15 15.45
CA VAL A 28 -19.30 13.24 14.06
C VAL A 28 -20.55 13.11 13.19
N PRO A 29 -20.82 14.06 12.27
CA PRO A 29 -21.90 13.92 11.30
C PRO A 29 -21.78 12.58 10.56
N PRO A 30 -22.89 11.95 10.15
CA PRO A 30 -22.83 10.74 9.34
C PRO A 30 -21.93 10.96 8.13
N LEU A 31 -20.97 10.06 7.94
CA LEU A 31 -20.10 10.11 6.76
C LEU A 31 -20.96 10.05 5.50
N ALA A 32 -20.63 10.89 4.53
CA ALA A 32 -21.26 10.82 3.21
C ALA A 32 -21.07 9.41 2.64
N LYS A 33 -22.08 8.91 1.92
CA LYS A 33 -21.93 7.64 1.21
C LYS A 33 -20.82 7.79 0.17
N SER A 34 -19.93 6.79 0.10
CA SER A 34 -18.96 6.69 -0.98
C SER A 34 -19.67 6.68 -2.32
N SER A 35 -19.06 7.32 -3.31
CA SER A 35 -19.51 7.35 -4.70
C SER A 35 -18.36 6.91 -5.58
N ASP A 36 -18.66 6.10 -6.59
CA ASP A 36 -17.68 5.65 -7.58
C ASP A 36 -17.57 6.69 -8.71
N ASP A 37 -17.02 7.87 -8.38
CA ASP A 37 -16.84 8.99 -9.30
C ASP A 37 -15.40 9.52 -9.19
N GLU A 38 -14.63 9.32 -10.26
CA GLU A 38 -13.23 9.72 -10.34
C GLU A 38 -13.01 11.23 -10.15
N ALA A 39 -13.95 12.06 -10.64
CA ALA A 39 -13.86 13.51 -10.47
C ALA A 39 -14.05 13.93 -9.00
N LEU A 40 -14.78 13.13 -8.21
CA LEU A 40 -14.84 13.30 -6.76
C LEU A 40 -13.53 12.83 -6.11
N TRP A 41 -13.00 11.68 -6.51
CA TRP A 41 -11.76 11.13 -5.94
C TRP A 41 -10.55 12.04 -6.13
N GLN A 42 -10.46 12.75 -7.27
CA GLN A 42 -9.41 13.75 -7.52
C GLN A 42 -9.43 14.90 -6.50
N ARG A 43 -10.55 15.12 -5.81
CA ARG A 43 -10.73 16.17 -4.80
C ARG A 43 -10.56 15.67 -3.38
N ASP A 44 -10.41 14.36 -3.17
CA ASP A 44 -10.29 13.78 -1.83
C ASP A 44 -8.99 14.22 -1.14
N TYR A 45 -7.92 14.43 -1.91
CA TYR A 45 -6.63 14.84 -1.37
C TYR A 45 -5.85 15.73 -2.34
N THR A 46 -4.88 16.45 -1.78
CA THR A 46 -3.94 17.28 -2.53
C THR A 46 -2.51 16.75 -2.39
N ILE A 47 -1.69 17.01 -3.42
CA ILE A 47 -0.27 16.63 -3.46
C ILE A 47 0.54 17.91 -3.50
N LYS A 48 1.41 18.13 -2.51
CA LYS A 48 2.33 19.28 -2.55
C LYS A 48 3.49 18.96 -3.51
N PRO A 49 4.05 19.96 -4.22
CA PRO A 49 5.11 19.69 -5.20
C PRO A 49 6.33 18.93 -4.66
N LEU A 50 6.72 19.15 -3.40
CA LEU A 50 7.86 18.44 -2.79
C LEU A 50 7.53 16.99 -2.38
N ASP A 51 6.24 16.67 -2.27
CA ASP A 51 5.73 15.39 -1.83
C ASP A 51 5.38 14.47 -3.01
N ALA A 52 5.44 14.97 -4.25
CA ALA A 52 4.94 14.30 -5.45
C ALA A 52 5.79 13.12 -5.95
N HIS A 53 6.92 12.84 -5.31
CA HIS A 53 7.80 11.76 -5.70
C HIS A 53 7.24 10.39 -5.30
N ASN A 54 7.61 9.34 -6.03
CA ASN A 54 7.30 7.95 -5.67
C ASN A 54 8.62 7.18 -5.57
N LEU A 55 8.83 6.53 -4.41
CA LEU A 55 10.05 5.80 -4.10
C LEU A 55 9.92 4.29 -4.27
N GLN A 56 8.91 3.81 -5.02
CA GLN A 56 8.66 2.38 -5.23
C GLN A 56 8.20 1.64 -3.96
N ARG A 57 7.61 2.37 -3.01
CA ARG A 57 7.20 1.83 -1.70
C ARG A 57 6.09 0.76 -1.75
N PRO A 58 6.05 -0.17 -0.78
CA PRO A 58 5.21 -1.36 -0.86
C PRO A 58 3.85 -1.26 -0.15
N GLU A 59 3.59 -0.28 0.70
CA GLU A 59 2.58 -0.37 1.77
C GLU A 59 1.15 -0.58 1.23
N THR A 60 0.87 -0.03 0.05
CA THR A 60 -0.43 -0.26 -0.62
C THR A 60 -0.54 -1.69 -1.13
N VAL A 61 0.45 -2.22 -1.85
CA VAL A 61 0.39 -3.59 -2.38
C VAL A 61 0.50 -4.64 -1.26
N GLU A 62 1.19 -4.33 -0.16
CA GLU A 62 1.14 -5.09 1.09
C GLU A 62 -0.29 -5.20 1.62
N SER A 63 -0.98 -4.06 1.76
CA SER A 63 -2.36 -4.03 2.24
C SER A 63 -3.30 -4.78 1.30
N LEU A 64 -3.14 -4.64 -0.02
CA LEU A 64 -3.92 -5.38 -1.01
C LEU A 64 -3.71 -6.90 -0.90
N PHE A 65 -2.47 -7.34 -0.68
CA PHE A 65 -2.16 -8.75 -0.41
C PHE A 65 -2.91 -9.25 0.83
N MET A 66 -2.85 -8.51 1.95
CA MET A 66 -3.55 -8.90 3.18
C MET A 66 -5.07 -8.96 2.97
N MET A 67 -5.64 -7.95 2.30
CA MET A 67 -7.07 -7.89 2.01
C MET A 67 -7.53 -9.05 1.12
N TRP A 68 -6.78 -9.38 0.05
CA TRP A 68 -7.06 -10.56 -0.77
C TRP A 68 -7.06 -11.84 0.07
N ARG A 69 -6.04 -12.04 0.91
CA ARG A 69 -5.89 -13.27 1.72
C ARG A 69 -7.02 -13.45 2.74
N ILE A 70 -7.57 -12.34 3.25
CA ILE A 70 -8.63 -12.35 4.27
C ILE A 70 -10.02 -12.47 3.62
N THR A 71 -10.30 -11.70 2.57
CA THR A 71 -11.67 -11.56 2.03
C THR A 71 -11.93 -12.38 0.79
N ARG A 72 -10.89 -12.73 0.03
CA ARG A 72 -10.98 -13.36 -1.32
C ARG A 72 -11.71 -12.52 -2.36
N ASP A 73 -11.80 -11.21 -2.15
CA ASP A 73 -12.42 -10.31 -3.11
C ASP A 73 -11.45 -10.03 -4.29
N PRO A 74 -11.81 -10.39 -5.54
CA PRO A 74 -10.93 -10.21 -6.70
C PRO A 74 -10.55 -8.76 -6.97
N VAL A 75 -11.30 -7.78 -6.45
CA VAL A 75 -11.01 -6.35 -6.64
C VAL A 75 -9.58 -5.99 -6.19
N TYR A 76 -9.06 -6.62 -5.14
CA TYR A 76 -7.70 -6.35 -4.64
C TYR A 76 -6.61 -6.80 -5.62
N ARG A 77 -6.86 -7.88 -6.37
CA ARG A 77 -5.98 -8.34 -7.44
C ARG A 77 -6.06 -7.42 -8.66
N GLU A 78 -7.25 -6.95 -9.00
CA GLU A 78 -7.43 -5.98 -10.08
C GLU A 78 -6.69 -4.67 -9.78
N TRP A 79 -6.82 -4.13 -8.57
CA TRP A 79 -6.09 -2.93 -8.14
C TRP A 79 -4.57 -3.16 -8.13
N GLY A 80 -4.11 -4.29 -7.59
CA GLY A 80 -2.68 -4.63 -7.60
C GLY A 80 -2.12 -4.75 -9.02
N TRP A 81 -2.90 -5.28 -9.97
CA TRP A 81 -2.49 -5.38 -11.37
C TRP A 81 -2.37 -4.02 -12.04
N ARG A 82 -3.30 -3.10 -11.77
CA ARG A 82 -3.21 -1.71 -12.27
C ARG A 82 -1.95 -1.03 -11.75
N ILE A 83 -1.65 -1.18 -10.46
CA ILE A 83 -0.45 -0.62 -9.84
C ILE A 83 0.82 -1.20 -10.46
N PHE A 84 0.88 -2.53 -10.68
CA PHE A 84 2.03 -3.16 -11.33
C PHE A 84 2.26 -2.62 -12.74
N LYS A 85 1.18 -2.50 -13.55
CA LYS A 85 1.28 -1.90 -14.89
C LYS A 85 1.76 -0.45 -14.86
N ALA A 86 1.32 0.34 -13.89
CA ALA A 86 1.80 1.71 -13.71
C ALA A 86 3.30 1.75 -13.40
N PHE A 87 3.81 0.84 -12.56
CA PHE A 87 5.25 0.71 -12.33
C PHE A 87 6.01 0.31 -13.61
N GLU A 88 5.54 -0.72 -14.33
CA GLU A 88 6.12 -1.15 -15.60
C GLU A 88 6.21 -0.01 -16.62
N GLU A 89 5.15 0.78 -16.76
CA GLU A 89 5.07 1.84 -17.76
C GLU A 89 5.92 3.07 -17.38
N HIS A 90 5.95 3.45 -16.11
CA HIS A 90 6.46 4.75 -15.69
C HIS A 90 7.77 4.72 -14.91
N THR A 91 8.25 3.54 -14.49
CA THR A 91 9.47 3.41 -13.68
C THR A 91 10.54 2.53 -14.33
N ALA A 92 10.20 1.78 -15.38
CA ALA A 92 11.15 0.90 -16.06
C ALA A 92 12.24 1.69 -16.81
N VAL A 93 13.49 1.29 -16.60
CA VAL A 93 14.68 1.84 -17.27
C VAL A 93 15.02 0.96 -18.48
N GLU A 94 15.21 1.57 -19.65
CA GLU A 94 15.51 0.86 -20.91
C GLU A 94 14.50 -0.27 -21.22
N GLY A 95 13.21 -0.02 -20.97
CA GLY A 95 12.15 -1.02 -21.19
C GLY A 95 12.24 -2.22 -20.24
N GLY A 96 12.82 -2.03 -19.05
CA GLY A 96 12.96 -3.03 -17.99
C GLY A 96 14.31 -3.74 -17.98
N ALA A 97 15.13 -3.59 -19.03
CA ALA A 97 16.47 -4.17 -19.07
C ALA A 97 17.43 -3.54 -18.05
N GLY A 98 17.23 -2.26 -17.73
CA GLY A 98 18.01 -1.51 -16.75
C GLY A 98 17.45 -1.52 -15.33
N GLY A 99 16.41 -2.33 -15.05
CA GLY A 99 15.69 -2.31 -13.78
C GLY A 99 14.64 -1.20 -13.69
N TYR A 100 14.38 -0.71 -12.49
CA TYR A 100 13.33 0.27 -12.20
C TYR A 100 13.87 1.42 -11.37
N SER A 101 13.35 2.63 -11.56
CA SER A 101 13.79 3.81 -10.83
C SER A 101 12.65 4.49 -10.08
N SER A 102 12.96 5.04 -8.91
CA SER A 102 12.11 6.04 -8.26
C SER A 102 11.88 7.24 -9.17
N VAL A 103 10.76 7.94 -9.00
CA VAL A 103 10.36 9.10 -9.82
C VAL A 103 10.12 10.35 -8.98
N ASN A 104 10.36 11.53 -9.56
CA ASN A 104 10.25 12.81 -8.87
C ASN A 104 8.82 13.37 -8.80
N ASP A 105 7.96 13.04 -9.77
CA ASP A 105 6.61 13.60 -9.84
C ASP A 105 5.65 12.62 -10.52
N VAL A 106 4.69 12.10 -9.76
CA VAL A 106 3.62 11.20 -10.24
C VAL A 106 2.55 11.89 -11.11
N ASN A 107 2.60 13.22 -11.27
CA ASN A 107 1.71 13.98 -12.14
C ASN A 107 2.37 14.46 -13.44
N ALA A 108 3.65 14.12 -13.64
CA ALA A 108 4.39 14.33 -14.88
C ALA A 108 4.41 13.04 -15.71
N VAL A 109 4.11 13.14 -17.01
CA VAL A 109 4.12 12.01 -17.94
C VAL A 109 4.93 12.38 -19.19
N PRO A 110 6.09 11.75 -19.46
CA PRO A 110 6.76 10.77 -18.61
C PRO A 110 7.30 11.40 -17.31
N PRO A 111 7.35 10.66 -16.19
CA PRO A 111 7.85 11.21 -14.95
C PRO A 111 9.39 11.33 -14.96
N PRO A 112 9.97 12.37 -14.33
CA PRO A 112 11.43 12.48 -14.23
C PRO A 112 12.00 11.42 -13.26
N MET A 113 12.91 10.58 -13.75
CA MET A 113 13.57 9.53 -12.96
C MET A 113 14.54 10.11 -11.93
N ARG A 114 14.79 9.35 -10.85
CA ARG A 114 15.73 9.70 -9.76
C ARG A 114 17.04 8.93 -9.78
N ASP A 115 17.19 7.98 -10.71
CA ASP A 115 18.37 7.10 -10.81
C ASP A 115 18.67 6.36 -9.49
N ASN A 116 17.61 5.88 -8.83
CA ASN A 116 17.71 5.08 -7.61
C ASN A 116 16.67 3.96 -7.62
N MET A 117 17.10 2.74 -7.32
CA MET A 117 16.22 1.59 -7.09
C MET A 117 16.35 1.18 -5.63
N GLU A 118 15.32 1.47 -4.85
CA GLU A 118 15.34 1.16 -3.43
C GLU A 118 15.34 -0.36 -3.20
N SER A 119 16.01 -0.85 -2.15
CA SER A 119 16.09 -2.29 -1.87
C SER A 119 14.72 -2.92 -1.67
N PHE A 120 13.79 -2.18 -1.06
CA PHE A 120 12.42 -2.62 -0.80
C PHE A 120 11.58 -2.75 -2.06
N TRP A 121 11.98 -2.20 -3.21
CA TRP A 121 11.33 -2.52 -4.49
C TRP A 121 11.33 -4.03 -4.73
N LEU A 122 12.50 -4.66 -4.54
CA LEU A 122 12.68 -6.10 -4.72
C LEU A 122 12.24 -6.88 -3.48
N ALA A 123 12.60 -6.41 -2.28
CA ALA A 123 12.32 -7.13 -1.06
C ALA A 123 10.82 -7.13 -0.71
N GLU A 124 10.09 -6.06 -1.01
CA GLU A 124 8.73 -5.86 -0.54
C GLU A 124 7.74 -5.72 -1.68
N THR A 125 7.88 -4.68 -2.53
CA THR A 125 6.87 -4.32 -3.53
C THR A 125 6.62 -5.47 -4.50
N LEU A 126 7.67 -6.02 -5.11
CA LEU A 126 7.56 -7.19 -5.99
C LEU A 126 7.16 -8.47 -5.24
N LYS A 127 7.59 -8.63 -3.98
CA LYS A 127 7.21 -9.80 -3.18
C LYS A 127 5.70 -9.81 -2.88
N TYR A 128 5.14 -8.69 -2.45
CA TYR A 128 3.71 -8.59 -2.18
C TYR A 128 2.87 -8.66 -3.45
N LEU A 129 3.31 -8.07 -4.55
CA LEU A 129 2.66 -8.25 -5.86
C LEU A 129 2.68 -9.73 -6.29
N TYR A 130 3.82 -10.41 -6.14
CA TYR A 130 3.89 -11.86 -6.42
C TYR A 130 2.92 -12.65 -5.53
N LEU A 131 2.92 -12.40 -4.21
CA LEU A 131 2.08 -13.11 -3.25
C LEU A 131 0.58 -12.81 -3.39
N LEU A 132 0.24 -11.63 -3.89
CA LEU A 132 -1.13 -11.23 -4.23
C LEU A 132 -1.71 -12.14 -5.32
N PHE A 133 -0.91 -12.51 -6.33
CA PHE A 133 -1.34 -13.38 -7.44
C PHE A 133 -0.99 -14.86 -7.23
N SER A 134 -0.25 -15.21 -6.18
CA SER A 134 0.13 -16.59 -5.90
C SER A 134 -1.03 -17.43 -5.34
N PRO A 135 -0.88 -18.76 -5.29
CA PRO A 135 -1.80 -19.63 -4.57
C PRO A 135 -1.96 -19.26 -3.09
N ASP A 136 -3.15 -19.52 -2.59
CA ASP A 136 -3.61 -19.09 -1.27
C ASP A 136 -3.00 -19.87 -0.09
N ASP A 137 -2.42 -21.02 -0.37
CA ASP A 137 -1.71 -21.91 0.54
C ASP A 137 -0.20 -21.62 0.63
N LEU A 138 0.34 -20.79 -0.28
CA LEU A 138 1.69 -20.28 -0.16
C LEU A 138 1.76 -19.25 0.97
N LEU A 139 2.58 -19.52 1.99
CA LEU A 139 2.77 -18.68 3.19
C LEU A 139 1.45 -18.33 3.91
N PRO A 140 0.75 -19.32 4.50
CA PRO A 140 -0.52 -19.07 5.20
C PRO A 140 -0.35 -18.07 6.35
N LEU A 141 -1.23 -17.07 6.43
CA LEU A 141 -1.14 -15.97 7.41
C LEU A 141 -1.25 -16.43 8.87
N ASP A 142 -1.77 -17.63 9.12
CA ASP A 142 -1.83 -18.22 10.47
C ASP A 142 -0.53 -18.94 10.87
N LYS A 143 0.41 -19.13 9.93
CA LYS A 143 1.69 -19.84 10.09
C LYS A 143 2.93 -18.95 10.00
N VAL A 144 2.81 -17.75 9.42
CA VAL A 144 3.95 -16.85 9.23
C VAL A 144 3.65 -15.44 9.73
N VAL A 145 4.70 -14.69 10.01
CA VAL A 145 4.64 -13.25 10.32
C VAL A 145 5.68 -12.56 9.45
N PHE A 146 5.26 -11.51 8.74
CA PHE A 146 6.15 -10.64 7.99
C PHE A 146 6.71 -9.59 8.96
N ASN A 147 8.01 -9.33 8.91
CA ASN A 147 8.52 -8.11 9.53
C ASN A 147 8.22 -6.89 8.65
N THR A 148 8.66 -5.71 9.10
CA THR A 148 8.42 -4.44 8.41
C THR A 148 9.13 -4.29 7.05
N GLU A 149 9.98 -5.25 6.65
CA GLU A 149 10.69 -5.26 5.36
C GLU A 149 10.29 -6.50 4.53
N ALA A 150 9.06 -6.97 4.73
CA ALA A 150 8.46 -8.17 4.15
C ALA A 150 9.28 -9.48 4.31
N HIS A 151 10.25 -9.55 5.21
CA HIS A 151 10.97 -10.79 5.50
C HIS A 151 10.08 -11.70 6.37
N VAL A 152 9.99 -12.96 5.94
CA VAL A 152 9.01 -13.91 6.47
C VAL A 152 9.65 -14.73 7.58
N PHE A 153 9.05 -14.66 8.76
CA PHE A 153 9.39 -15.50 9.90
C PHE A 153 8.27 -16.51 10.18
N PRO A 154 8.59 -17.70 10.70
CA PRO A 154 7.56 -18.60 11.20
C PRO A 154 6.86 -17.98 12.40
N ARG A 155 5.55 -18.16 12.50
CA ARG A 155 4.82 -17.85 13.73
C ARG A 155 5.34 -18.76 14.83
N MET A 156 5.88 -18.17 15.89
CA MET A 156 6.38 -18.93 17.03
C MET A 156 5.20 -19.56 17.79
N GLU A 157 5.20 -20.88 17.89
CA GLU A 157 4.33 -21.59 18.83
C GLU A 157 4.85 -21.32 20.25
N LEU A 158 4.00 -20.79 21.13
CA LEU A 158 4.40 -20.39 22.49
C LEU A 158 4.96 -21.53 23.35
N GLY A 159 4.78 -22.80 22.93
CA GLY A 159 5.41 -23.95 23.57
C GLY A 159 5.29 -23.94 25.11
N LYS A 160 6.36 -24.33 25.80
CA LYS A 160 6.44 -24.29 27.28
C LYS A 160 6.83 -22.91 27.84
N PHE A 161 6.82 -21.84 27.04
CA PHE A 161 7.14 -20.50 27.53
C PHE A 161 5.88 -19.86 28.10
N SER A 162 5.52 -20.21 29.34
CA SER A 162 4.54 -19.46 30.11
C SER A 162 5.21 -18.18 30.62
N THR A 163 4.68 -17.02 30.27
CA THR A 163 5.16 -15.74 30.82
C THR A 163 4.74 -15.53 32.28
N GLY A 164 3.90 -16.42 32.83
CA GLY A 164 3.26 -16.25 34.14
C GLY A 164 2.28 -15.07 34.19
N TRP A 165 2.02 -14.43 33.05
CA TRP A 165 1.16 -13.27 32.94
C TRP A 165 -0.28 -13.71 32.70
N GLU A 166 -1.18 -13.32 33.60
CA GLU A 166 -2.62 -13.48 33.43
C GLU A 166 -3.26 -12.11 33.19
N ARG A 167 -4.16 -12.03 32.20
CA ARG A 167 -4.92 -10.81 31.95
C ARG A 167 -5.89 -10.59 33.10
N GLY A 168 -5.72 -9.48 33.83
CA GLY A 168 -6.64 -9.07 34.89
C GLY A 168 -8.08 -8.91 34.39
N PRO A 169 -9.08 -9.02 35.28
CA PRO A 169 -10.49 -8.91 34.92
C PRO A 169 -10.78 -7.56 34.26
N ARG A 170 -11.53 -7.60 33.16
CA ARG A 170 -11.98 -6.40 32.45
C ARG A 170 -12.98 -5.67 33.37
N ILE A 171 -12.61 -4.50 33.87
CA ILE A 171 -13.53 -3.63 34.61
C ILE A 171 -14.68 -3.28 33.67
N LYS A 172 -15.91 -3.60 34.07
CA LYS A 172 -17.14 -3.30 33.33
C LYS A 172 -17.53 -1.84 33.51
#